data_AF-A0A918ULJ4-F1
#
_entry.id   AF-A0A918ULJ4-F1
#
_cell.length_a   1.000
_cell.length_b   1.000
_cell.length_c   1.000
_cell.angle_alpha   90.00
_cell.angle_beta   90.00
_cell.angle_gamma   90.00
#
_symmetry.space_group_name_H-M   'P 1'
#
loop_
_entity.id
_entity.type
_entity.pdbx_description
1 polymer ?
#
loop_
_entity_poly.entity_id
_entity_poly.type
_entity_poly.pdbx_seq_one_letter_code
_entity_poly.pdbx_strand_id
1 'polypeptide(L)'
;MKEAAVPWGVTRMRPYPETAVLPAAEVVLDPATQIGRRVGPDGLDMPPTSRHKRSETNKETKTKTSLDGTPDQGSDQEGDTD
;
A
#
# COMPACT_ATOMS: atom_id res chain seq x y z
N MET A 1 -21.84 36.92 21.19
CA MET A 1 -20.80 36.03 20.64
C MET A 1 -21.51 35.03 19.73
N LYS A 2 -21.15 34.97 18.45
CA LYS A 2 -21.84 34.10 17.47
C LYS A 2 -21.25 32.70 17.61
N GLU A 3 -22.08 31.74 18.03
CA GLU A 3 -21.70 30.33 18.11
C GLU A 3 -21.48 29.83 16.67
N ALA A 4 -20.25 29.41 16.37
CA ALA A 4 -19.93 28.85 15.06
C ALA A 4 -20.58 27.46 14.96
N ALA A 5 -21.50 27.27 14.01
CA ALA A 5 -22.11 25.97 13.76
C ALA A 5 -21.01 24.95 13.42
N VAL A 6 -20.81 23.97 14.31
CA VAL A 6 -19.80 22.94 14.12
C VAL A 6 -20.24 22.06 12.94
N PRO A 7 -19.38 21.84 11.92
CA PRO A 7 -19.74 21.01 10.77
C PRO A 7 -20.15 19.60 11.21
N TRP A 8 -21.22 19.08 10.58
CA TRP A 8 -21.88 17.81 10.91
C TRP A 8 -20.94 16.58 11.03
N GLY A 9 -19.77 16.65 10.41
CA GLY A 9 -18.76 15.58 10.42
C GLY A 9 -17.83 15.59 11.64
N VAL A 10 -17.61 16.73 12.30
CA VAL A 10 -16.60 16.84 13.38
C VAL A 10 -17.02 16.08 14.63
N THR A 11 -18.30 16.11 14.98
CA THR A 11 -18.83 15.31 16.11
C THR A 11 -18.85 13.81 15.84
N ARG A 12 -18.64 13.38 14.60
CA ARG A 12 -18.61 11.97 14.17
C ARG A 12 -17.20 11.45 13.90
N MET A 13 -16.22 12.33 13.79
CA MET A 13 -14.82 11.95 13.65
C MET A 13 -14.27 11.56 15.02
N ARG A 14 -14.01 10.26 15.22
CA ARG A 14 -13.07 9.85 16.26
C ARG A 14 -11.68 10.34 15.86
N PRO A 15 -10.89 10.89 16.79
CA PRO A 15 -9.48 11.13 16.54
C PRO A 15 -8.84 9.85 16.01
N TYR A 16 -7.99 9.98 14.98
CA TYR A 16 -7.19 8.86 14.55
C TYR A 16 -6.31 8.42 15.72
N PRO A 17 -6.26 7.13 16.07
CA PRO A 17 -5.47 6.69 17.21
C PRO A 17 -3.99 7.01 16.96
N GLU A 18 -3.34 7.68 17.92
CA GLU A 18 -1.91 7.98 17.83
C GLU A 18 -1.06 6.70 17.82
N THR A 19 -1.55 5.64 18.47
CA THR A 19 -0.91 4.33 18.51
C THR A 19 -1.93 3.22 18.39
N ALA A 20 -1.52 2.11 17.77
CA ALA A 20 -2.27 0.86 17.73
C ALA A 20 -1.43 -0.25 18.37
N VAL A 21 -2.03 -1.00 19.28
CA VAL A 21 -1.39 -2.20 19.83
C VAL A 21 -1.59 -3.31 18.81
N LEU A 22 -0.50 -3.77 18.21
CA LEU A 22 -0.49 -4.90 17.28
C LEU A 22 0.08 -6.13 17.99
N PRO A 23 -0.43 -7.34 17.69
CA PRO A 23 0.19 -8.57 18.17
C PRO A 23 1.65 -8.66 17.71
N ALA A 24 2.52 -9.22 18.57
CA ALA A 24 3.88 -9.52 18.17
C ALA A 24 3.86 -10.56 17.04
N ALA A 25 4.66 -10.32 16.00
CA ALA A 25 4.83 -11.25 14.90
C ALA A 25 6.32 -11.44 14.63
N GLU A 26 6.76 -12.69 14.53
CA GLU A 26 8.13 -13.04 14.16
C GLU A 26 8.18 -13.42 12.67
N VAL A 27 9.30 -13.09 12.01
CA VAL A 27 9.54 -13.52 10.63
C VAL A 27 10.49 -14.71 10.64
N VAL A 28 9.99 -15.88 10.24
CA VAL A 28 10.76 -17.12 10.16
C VAL A 28 10.91 -17.50 8.69
N LEU A 29 12.13 -17.87 8.28
CA LEU A 29 12.39 -18.31 6.91
C LEU A 29 11.84 -19.72 6.68
N ASP A 30 11.02 -19.91 5.66
CA ASP A 30 10.64 -21.24 5.21
C ASP A 30 11.80 -21.87 4.42
N PRO A 31 12.39 -22.99 4.87
CA PRO A 31 13.51 -23.60 4.19
C PRO A 31 13.18 -24.12 2.79
N ALA A 32 11.91 -24.49 2.52
CA ALA A 32 11.53 -25.04 1.23
C ALA A 32 11.38 -23.96 0.15
N THR A 33 10.76 -22.83 0.51
CA THR A 33 10.45 -21.75 -0.44
C THR A 33 11.44 -20.59 -0.39
N GLN A 34 12.25 -20.50 0.66
CA GLN A 34 13.13 -19.36 0.96
C GLN A 34 12.36 -18.03 1.06
N ILE A 35 11.09 -18.10 1.51
CA ILE A 35 10.23 -16.94 1.73
C ILE A 35 9.98 -16.80 3.24
N GLY A 36 9.95 -15.55 3.72
CA GLY A 36 9.61 -15.26 5.11
C GLY A 36 8.14 -15.55 5.42
N ARG A 37 7.89 -16.41 6.40
CA ARG A 37 6.58 -16.61 7.03
C ARG A 37 6.47 -15.73 8.27
N ARG A 38 5.30 -15.13 8.47
CA ARG A 38 5.00 -14.38 9.69
C ARG A 38 4.28 -15.31 10.64
N VAL A 39 4.81 -15.52 11.84
CA VAL A 39 4.19 -16.34 12.88
C VAL A 39 3.73 -15.47 14.04
N GLY A 40 2.53 -15.77 14.55
CA GLY A 40 1.97 -15.13 15.72
C GLY A 40 2.60 -15.64 17.03
N PRO A 41 2.22 -15.07 18.18
CA PRO A 41 2.72 -15.50 19.49
C PRO A 41 2.31 -16.94 19.85
N ASP A 42 1.29 -17.46 19.18
CA ASP A 42 0.80 -18.84 19.27
C ASP A 42 1.58 -19.82 18.38
N GLY A 43 2.57 -19.33 17.62
CA GLY A 43 3.35 -20.12 16.67
C GLY A 43 2.60 -20.49 15.39
N LEU A 44 1.38 -19.97 15.21
CA LEU A 44 0.61 -20.21 13.99
C LEU A 44 0.96 -19.16 12.93
N ASP A 45 0.81 -19.55 11.66
CA ASP A 45 0.98 -18.60 10.56
C ASP A 45 -0.04 -17.47 10.66
N MET A 46 0.48 -16.25 10.67
CA MET A 46 -0.34 -15.05 10.62
C MET A 46 -0.96 -14.94 9.22
N PRO A 47 -2.26 -14.60 9.11
CA PRO A 47 -2.89 -14.35 7.81
C PRO A 47 -2.07 -13.33 7.01
N PRO A 48 -1.94 -13.49 5.69
CA PRO A 48 -1.25 -12.52 4.87
C PRO A 48 -1.88 -11.14 5.10
N THR A 49 -1.10 -10.21 5.64
CA THR A 49 -1.52 -8.81 5.73
C THR A 49 -1.83 -8.34 4.32
N SER A 50 -2.97 -7.69 4.11
CA SER A 50 -3.44 -7.24 2.79
C SER A 50 -2.28 -6.76 1.93
N ARG A 51 -1.97 -7.51 0.86
CA ARG A 51 -1.00 -7.05 -0.12
C ARG A 51 -1.50 -5.73 -0.67
N HIS A 52 -0.63 -4.72 -0.68
CA HIS A 52 -0.97 -3.49 -1.38
C HIS A 52 -1.27 -3.86 -2.84
N LYS A 53 -2.43 -3.43 -3.34
CA LYS A 53 -2.69 -3.48 -4.78
C LYS A 53 -1.55 -2.72 -5.47
N ARG A 54 -0.89 -3.33 -6.44
CA ARG A 54 0.13 -2.65 -7.24
C ARG A 54 -0.59 -1.51 -7.96
N SER A 55 -0.22 -0.27 -7.66
CA SER A 55 -0.83 0.91 -8.30
C SER A 55 -0.23 1.09 -9.68
N GLU A 56 -1.06 1.05 -10.72
CA GLU A 56 -0.67 1.29 -12.11
C GLU A 56 -0.65 2.79 -12.47
N THR A 57 -0.52 3.67 -11.47
CA THR A 57 -0.53 5.13 -11.67
C THR A 57 0.78 5.69 -12.20
N ASN A 58 1.83 4.88 -12.32
CA ASN A 58 3.15 5.28 -12.77
C ASN A 58 3.40 4.83 -14.23
N LYS A 59 2.53 5.21 -15.16
CA LYS A 59 2.82 5.04 -16.59
C LYS A 59 3.67 6.19 -17.09
N GLU A 60 4.78 5.90 -17.74
CA GLU A 60 5.61 6.92 -18.37
C GLU A 60 4.83 7.66 -19.47
N THR A 61 5.15 8.94 -19.67
CA THR A 61 4.52 9.75 -20.71
C THR A 61 5.31 9.63 -22.01
N LYS A 62 4.61 9.32 -23.12
CA LYS A 62 5.20 9.25 -24.46
C LYS A 62 5.66 10.62 -24.93
N THR A 63 6.92 10.95 -24.69
CA THR A 63 7.51 12.23 -25.08
C THR A 63 8.10 12.12 -26.49
N LYS A 64 7.76 13.08 -27.36
CA LYS A 64 8.38 13.25 -28.69
C LYS A 64 9.02 14.61 -28.75
N THR A 65 10.32 14.66 -28.98
CA THR A 65 11.10 15.91 -29.02
C THR A 65 11.22 16.51 -30.43
N SER A 66 10.82 15.77 -31.47
CA SER A 66 10.82 16.18 -32.87
C SER A 66 9.63 15.58 -33.65
N LEU A 67 9.26 16.20 -34.77
CA LEU A 67 8.16 15.75 -35.65
C LEU A 67 8.46 14.41 -36.33
N ASP A 68 9.73 14.12 -36.59
CA ASP A 68 10.24 12.87 -37.18
C ASP A 68 10.82 11.90 -36.13
N GLY A 69 10.82 12.28 -34.86
CA GLY A 69 11.43 11.51 -33.78
C GLY A 69 10.62 10.27 -33.42
N THR A 70 11.30 9.12 -33.33
CA THR A 70 10.74 7.93 -32.70
C THR A 70 10.65 8.17 -31.19
N PRO A 71 9.48 7.95 -30.56
CA PRO A 71 9.36 8.07 -29.11
C PRO A 71 10.21 6.97 -28.44
N ASP A 72 11.08 7.37 -27.52
CA ASP A 72 11.81 6.47 -26.63
C ASP A 72 11.01 6.25 -25.35
N GLN A 73 10.92 5.00 -24.90
CA GLN A 73 10.25 4.65 -23.64
C GLN A 73 11.07 3.59 -22.92
N GLY A 74 10.99 3.59 -21.59
CA GLY A 74 11.48 2.50 -20.76
C GLY A 74 10.56 1.28 -20.82
N SER A 75 10.90 0.26 -20.03
CA SER A 75 10.04 -0.91 -19.85
C SER A 75 9.26 -0.75 -18.54
N ASP A 76 8.10 -0.08 -18.61
CA ASP A 76 7.17 -0.03 -17.49
C ASP A 76 6.75 -1.45 -17.09
N GLN A 77 6.59 -1.67 -15.78
CA GLN A 77 6.16 -2.96 -15.24
C GLN A 77 4.63 -2.99 -15.18
N GLU A 78 4.01 -3.85 -15.98
CA GLU A 78 2.57 -4.09 -15.95
C GLU A 78 2.15 -4.64 -14.57
N GLY A 79 1.15 -4.00 -13.98
CA GLY A 79 0.81 -4.20 -12.57
C GLY A 79 -0.55 -4.81 -12.27
N ASP A 80 -1.44 -4.87 -13.26
CA ASP A 80 -2.85 -5.22 -13.10
C ASP A 80 -3.17 -6.61 -13.70
N THR A 81 -2.41 -7.63 -13.29
CA THR A 81 -2.76 -9.03 -13.56
C THR A 81 -3.23 -9.68 -12.26
N ASP A 82 -4.52 -9.94 -12.14
CA ASP A 82 -5.15 -10.80 -11.12
C ASP A 82 -5.03 -12.28 -11.53
#